data_AF-A0A1M4YDP1-F1
#
_entry.id   AF-A0A1M4YDP1-F1
#
_cell.length_a   1.000
_cell.length_b   1.000
_cell.length_c   1.000
_cell.angle_alpha   90.00
_cell.angle_beta   90.00
_cell.angle_gamma   90.00
#
_symmetry.space_group_name_H-M   'P 1'
#
loop_
_entity.id
_entity.type
_entity.pdbx_description
1 polymer ?
#
loop_
_entity_poly.entity_id
_entity_poly.type
_entity_poly.pdbx_seq_one_letter_code
_entity_poly.pdbx_strand_id
1 'polypeptide(L)'
;MNKIMLISKLNPQDYTEEKKKIFFSLGGMNIPTIENKIIDVLHKSGLVGLNDIVLKYNGIELNITTQQIPSIVRLLCNENISIYSIYQFYNPDL
;
A
#
# COMPACT_ATOMS: atom_id res chain seq x y z
N MET A 1 -24.80 3.50 5.71
CA MET A 1 -24.86 4.16 4.39
C MET A 1 -23.65 3.70 3.60
N ASN A 2 -23.83 2.96 2.49
CA ASN A 2 -22.69 2.51 1.69
C ASN A 2 -22.10 3.71 0.96
N LYS A 3 -20.94 4.20 1.43
CA LYS A 3 -20.17 5.20 0.68
C LYS A 3 -19.58 4.51 -0.54
N ILE A 4 -19.93 4.98 -1.73
CA ILE A 4 -19.30 4.51 -2.97
C ILE A 4 -17.85 4.99 -2.94
N MET A 5 -16.93 4.03 -3.02
CA MET A 5 -15.50 4.29 -3.10
C MET A 5 -15.09 4.22 -4.58
N LEU A 6 -14.58 5.32 -5.11
CA LEU A 6 -14.02 5.37 -6.46
C LEU A 6 -12.53 5.05 -6.40
N ILE A 7 -12.07 4.22 -7.34
CA ILE A 7 -10.66 3.86 -7.47
C ILE A 7 -10.14 4.29 -8.85
N SER A 8 -8.93 4.83 -8.87
CA SER A 8 -8.23 5.16 -10.11
C SER A 8 -7.67 3.88 -10.73
N LYS A 9 -7.80 3.74 -12.05
CA LYS A 9 -7.19 2.62 -12.77
C LYS A 9 -5.67 2.75 -12.72
N LEU A 10 -5.00 1.77 -12.12
CA LEU A 10 -3.55 1.67 -12.16
C LEU A 10 -3.10 1.30 -13.57
N ASN A 11 -2.07 1.97 -14.08
CA ASN A 11 -1.45 1.66 -15.36
C ASN A 11 -0.11 0.93 -15.12
N PRO A 12 -0.02 -0.40 -15.33
CA PRO A 12 1.22 -1.14 -15.13
C PRO A 12 2.38 -0.68 -16.03
N GLN A 13 2.08 0.02 -17.13
CA GLN A 13 3.06 0.58 -18.05
C GLN A 13 3.40 2.05 -17.73
N ASP A 14 3.00 2.54 -16.56
CA ASP A 14 3.43 3.83 -16.07
C ASP A 14 4.83 3.73 -15.47
N TYR A 15 5.81 4.15 -16.26
CA TYR A 15 7.23 4.19 -15.88
C TYR A 15 7.67 5.58 -15.42
N THR A 16 6.73 6.50 -15.18
CA THR A 16 7.06 7.79 -14.60
C THR A 16 7.59 7.62 -13.18
N GLU A 17 8.43 8.54 -12.74
CA GLU A 17 8.89 8.62 -11.35
C GLU A 17 7.85 9.30 -10.43
N GLU A 18 6.63 9.53 -10.94
CA GLU A 18 5.55 10.13 -10.18
C GLU A 18 5.09 9.17 -9.07
N LYS A 19 5.23 9.62 -7.82
CA LYS A 19 4.71 8.90 -6.67
C LYS A 19 3.21 9.10 -6.55
N LYS A 20 2.50 8.00 -6.26
CA LYS A 20 1.06 7.95 -6.08
C LYS A 20 0.74 7.31 -4.74
N LYS A 21 -0.38 7.73 -4.16
CA LYS A 21 -0.93 7.12 -2.93
C LYS A 21 -1.58 5.79 -3.27
N ILE A 22 -0.82 4.71 -3.16
CA ILE A 22 -1.28 3.35 -3.40
C ILE A 22 -1.68 2.71 -2.07
N PHE A 23 -2.94 2.30 -1.99
CA PHE A 23 -3.48 1.59 -0.85
C PHE A 23 -3.35 0.08 -1.04
N PHE A 24 -2.83 -0.59 -0.01
CA PHE A 24 -2.78 -2.04 0.11
C PHE A 24 -3.73 -2.45 1.23
N SER A 25 -4.78 -3.20 0.89
CA SER A 25 -5.68 -3.82 1.86
C SER A 25 -5.03 -5.10 2.39
N LEU A 26 -4.75 -5.14 3.69
CA LEU A 26 -3.96 -6.19 4.32
C LEU A 26 -4.78 -7.00 5.32
N GLY A 27 -4.45 -8.27 5.46
CA GLY A 27 -5.03 -9.17 6.45
C GLY A 27 -4.42 -8.97 7.84
N GLY A 28 -5.24 -9.21 8.88
CA GLY A 28 -4.74 -9.25 10.26
C GLY A 28 -4.41 -7.89 10.87
N MET A 29 -4.84 -6.79 10.24
CA MET A 29 -4.62 -5.41 10.73
C MET A 29 -5.27 -5.13 12.09
N ASN A 30 -6.20 -5.97 12.54
CA ASN A 30 -6.79 -5.92 13.88
C ASN A 30 -5.90 -6.55 14.97
N ILE A 31 -4.77 -7.17 14.59
CA ILE A 31 -3.83 -7.83 15.50
C ILE A 31 -2.58 -6.93 15.63
N PRO A 32 -2.30 -6.34 16.80
CA PRO A 32 -1.20 -5.38 16.96
C PRO A 32 0.19 -5.92 16.56
N THR A 33 0.42 -7.22 16.71
CA THR A 33 1.69 -7.86 16.30
C THR A 33 1.89 -7.84 14.79
N ILE A 34 0.81 -7.91 14.01
CA ILE A 34 0.87 -7.85 12.54
C ILE A 34 1.07 -6.41 12.08
N GLU A 35 0.36 -5.46 12.68
CA GLU A 35 0.53 -4.04 12.39
C GLU A 35 1.98 -3.58 12.60
N ASN A 36 2.57 -3.87 13.76
CA ASN A 36 3.98 -3.55 14.04
C ASN A 36 4.93 -4.27 13.08
N LYS A 37 4.64 -5.53 12.74
CA LYS A 37 5.43 -6.29 11.77
C LYS A 37 5.46 -5.62 10.41
N ILE A 38 4.33 -5.10 9.92
CA ILE A 38 4.26 -4.43 8.62
C ILE A 38 5.16 -3.20 8.57
N ILE A 39 5.12 -2.35 9.61
CA ILE A 39 5.98 -1.15 9.69
C ILE A 39 7.46 -1.57 9.67
N ASP A 40 7.83 -2.53 10.51
CA ASP A 40 9.20 -3.02 10.63
C ASP A 40 9.72 -3.59 9.31
N VAL A 41 8.90 -4.38 8.61
CA VAL A 41 9.24 -5.00 7.33
C VAL A 41 9.45 -3.93 6.26
N LEU A 42 8.55 -2.95 6.16
CA LEU A 42 8.66 -1.86 5.19
C LEU A 42 9.88 -0.99 5.47
N HIS A 43 10.10 -0.60 6.73
CA HIS A 43 11.24 0.21 7.15
C HIS A 43 12.58 -0.49 6.87
N LYS A 44 12.71 -1.78 7.24
CA LYS A 44 13.94 -2.56 7.02
C LYS A 44 14.23 -2.83 5.55
N SER A 45 13.20 -2.82 4.69
CA SER A 45 13.38 -3.10 3.25
C SER A 45 14.13 -2.00 2.50
N GLY A 46 14.09 -0.75 2.99
CA GLY A 46 14.62 0.42 2.28
C GLY A 46 13.87 0.77 0.98
N LEU A 47 12.76 0.08 0.65
CA LEU A 47 11.99 0.32 -0.57
C LEU A 47 11.17 1.62 -0.50
N VAL A 48 10.82 2.05 0.71
CA VAL A 48 10.02 3.25 1.00
C VAL A 48 10.60 3.97 2.21
N GLY A 49 10.50 5.30 2.23
CA GLY A 49 10.83 6.07 3.44
C GLY A 49 9.70 6.00 4.47
N LEU A 50 10.00 6.25 5.75
CA LEU A 50 8.96 6.31 6.80
C LEU A 50 7.87 7.33 6.48
N ASN A 51 8.24 8.46 5.86
CA ASN A 51 7.31 9.51 5.45
C ASN A 51 6.41 9.10 4.27
N ASP A 52 6.72 8.00 3.59
CA ASP A 52 5.91 7.46 2.50
C ASP A 52 4.85 6.46 3.02
N ILE A 53 4.82 6.15 4.32
CA ILE A 53 3.93 5.13 4.91
C ILE A 53 2.84 5.81 5.74
N VAL A 54 1.58 5.52 5.43
CA VAL A 54 0.43 5.89 6.26
C VAL A 54 -0.35 4.64 6.65
N LEU A 55 -0.37 4.37 7.94
CA LEU A 55 -1.10 3.26 8.55
C LEU A 55 -2.61 3.56 8.56
N LYS A 56 -3.43 2.59 8.15
CA LYS A 56 -4.91 2.69 8.16
C LYS A 56 -5.49 1.45 8.86
N TYR A 57 -6.74 1.54 9.28
CA TYR A 57 -7.39 0.48 10.07
C TYR A 57 -7.46 -0.89 9.36
N ASN A 58 -7.47 -0.92 8.02
CA ASN A 58 -7.57 -2.13 7.20
C ASN A 58 -6.38 -2.32 6.24
N GLY A 59 -5.29 -1.58 6.42
CA GLY A 59 -4.12 -1.73 5.55
C GLY A 59 -3.15 -0.56 5.66
N ILE A 60 -2.43 -0.33 4.57
CA ILE A 60 -1.43 0.72 4.46
C ILE A 60 -1.64 1.52 3.19
N GLU A 61 -1.38 2.82 3.26
CA GLU A 61 -1.23 3.68 2.10
C GLU A 61 0.25 4.01 1.94
N LEU A 62 0.80 3.74 0.76
CA LEU A 62 2.19 3.98 0.41
C LEU A 62 2.28 5.03 -0.69
N ASN A 63 3.16 6.02 -0.51
CA ASN A 63 3.47 7.01 -1.53
C ASN A 63 4.62 6.51 -2.42
N ILE A 64 4.28 5.77 -3.48
CA ILE A 64 5.24 5.02 -4.31
C ILE A 64 4.92 5.15 -5.80
N THR A 65 5.90 4.83 -6.65
CA THR A 65 5.66 4.71 -8.09
C THR A 65 4.95 3.41 -8.43
N THR A 66 4.28 3.35 -9.58
CA THR A 66 3.59 2.14 -10.04
C THR A 66 4.53 0.94 -10.15
N GLN A 67 5.79 1.17 -10.54
CA GLN A 67 6.79 0.12 -10.71
C GLN A 67 7.32 -0.44 -9.38
N GLN A 68 7.11 0.24 -8.25
CA GLN A 68 7.49 -0.28 -6.93
C GLN A 68 6.48 -1.31 -6.39
N ILE A 69 5.23 -1.31 -6.89
CA ILE A 69 4.15 -2.19 -6.40
C ILE A 69 4.57 -3.67 -6.38
N PRO A 70 5.14 -4.26 -7.45
CA PRO A 70 5.52 -5.68 -7.44
C PRO A 70 6.58 -6.04 -6.38
N SER A 71 7.53 -5.13 -6.12
CA SER A 71 8.56 -5.34 -5.10
C SER A 71 7.97 -5.34 -3.69
N ILE A 72 7.03 -4.42 -3.43
CA ILE A 72 6.28 -4.38 -2.17
C ILE A 72 5.42 -5.62 -1.99
N VAL A 73 4.71 -6.06 -3.03
CA VAL A 73 3.91 -7.30 -3.00
C VAL A 73 4.79 -8.49 -2.63
N ARG A 74 5.95 -8.64 -3.28
CA ARG A 74 6.89 -9.73 -2.98
C ARG A 74 7.37 -9.68 -1.53
N LEU A 75 7.73 -8.50 -1.04
CA LEU A 75 8.17 -8.31 0.34
C LEU A 75 7.10 -8.76 1.35
N LEU A 76 5.87 -8.26 1.20
CA LEU A 76 4.76 -8.58 2.10
C LEU A 76 4.40 -10.07 2.05
N CYS A 77 4.36 -10.67 0.86
CA CYS A 77 4.08 -12.10 0.73
C CYS A 77 5.16 -12.98 1.35
N ASN A 78 6.45 -12.63 1.20
CA ASN A 78 7.55 -13.36 1.83
C ASN A 78 7.46 -13.34 3.37
N GLU A 79 6.85 -12.29 3.91
CA GLU A 79 6.60 -12.14 5.34
C GLU A 79 5.26 -12.75 5.79
N ASN A 80 4.60 -13.52 4.92
CA ASN A 80 3.28 -14.13 5.14
C ASN A 80 2.17 -13.12 5.48
N ILE A 81 2.26 -11.91 4.94
CA ILE A 81 1.23 -10.88 5.08
C ILE A 81 0.26 -11.01 3.89
N SER A 82 -0.99 -11.33 4.19
CA SER A 82 -2.04 -11.46 3.18
C SER A 82 -2.41 -10.11 2.57
N ILE A 83 -2.46 -10.03 1.25
CA ILE A 83 -2.90 -8.85 0.49
C ILE A 83 -4.24 -9.18 -0.17
N TYR A 84 -5.29 -8.40 0.13
CA TYR A 84 -6.63 -8.60 -0.43
C TYR A 84 -6.89 -7.74 -1.66
N SER A 85 -6.33 -6.53 -1.71
CA SER A 85 -6.47 -5.63 -2.85
C SER A 85 -5.38 -4.56 -2.84
N ILE A 86 -5.09 -4.02 -4.02
CA ILE A 86 -4.16 -2.93 -4.25
C ILE A 86 -4.83 -1.94 -5.19
N TYR A 87 -4.96 -0.68 -4.76
CA TYR A 87 -5.65 0.34 -5.55
C TYR A 87 -5.20 1.75 -5.16
N GLN A 88 -5.44 2.72 -6.04
CA GLN A 88 -5.31 4.13 -5.73
C GLN A 88 -6.72 4.69 -5.52
N PHE A 89 -6.96 5.40 -4.41
CA PHE A 89 -8.22 6.12 -4.23
C PHE A 89 -8.34 7.22 -5.29
N TYR A 90 -9.49 7.27 -5.97
CA TYR A 90 -9.81 8.41 -6.81
C TYR A 90 -10.25 9.57 -5.94
N ASN A 91 -9.56 10.71 -6.05
CA ASN A 91 -9.97 11.93 -5.40
C ASN A 91 -10.26 12.97 -6.50
N PRO A 92 -11.52 13.39 -6.69
CA PRO A 92 -11.88 14.38 -7.70
C PRO A 92 -11.36 15.79 -7.39
N ASP A 93 -10.98 16.06 -6.13
CA ASP A 93 -10.48 17.37 -5.69
C ASP A 93 -8.95 17.50 -5.79
N LEU A 94 -8.26 16.46 -6.30
CA LEU A 94 -6.83 16.44 -6.60
C LEU A 94 -6.57 16.56 -8.11
#